data_AF-A0A8D9P6U1-F1
#
_entry.id   AF-A0A8D9P6U1-F1
#
_cell.length_a   1.000
_cell.length_b   1.000
_cell.length_c   1.000
_cell.angle_alpha   90.00
_cell.angle_beta   90.00
_cell.angle_gamma   90.00
#
_symmetry.space_group_name_H-M   'P 1'
#
loop_
_entity.id
_entity.type
_entity.pdbx_description
1 polymer ?
#
loop_
_entity_poly.entity_id
_entity_poly.type
_entity_poly.pdbx_seq_one_letter_code
_entity_poly.pdbx_strand_id
1 'polypeptide(L)'
;MFKLISTSCGKRLSMGNYNFCILLLFSLIDVFLYGIEGIDLIKFLFSCLVYAYLIILFFINKKNAILYLISFNLLTIGWGNYYHLDNSSLNYWGIRFGGVSLNIVIQFFFCVILILKRRLSISYCMDPYSRFLLIYLIWIAVVGFVNVLFGNIYSDNYIDDLLAILPVLFYFVLFKNLDVESLKKVLIYTFSISVISLLFAFLLHRKMEYGGSEFVVYNSLYYLLPCGVFIMRKYYTSFFFLSSVVIIIFLLLTNSYFVSGKTIISFGLLLLWILGYNKKIFWVNILLILLFIPWFLFLLEFLSENLENGTIAYKFHQVLLLFNSISILDVASDFSSIGNLVAELVTLLYYFILNPIYFIIGKGAGAGVPDLFGWFQPFAGYGGYKELDMIRNDYVRLHLAIYGVFVRGGIIILIMYIHLLIKLFLSRQVMSFFAFIMMLFVFYSSKDYLLLSFLLLRISSLDSTKELIRS
;
A
#
# COMPACT_ATOMS: atom_id res chain seq x y z
N MET A 1 20.33 11.49 15.75
CA MET A 1 19.40 12.62 15.61
C MET A 1 20.13 13.95 15.55
N PHE A 2 20.88 14.41 16.56
CA PHE A 2 21.59 15.71 16.49
C PHE A 2 22.64 15.86 15.39
N LYS A 3 23.27 14.79 14.86
CA LYS A 3 24.25 14.92 13.75
C LYS A 3 23.61 14.95 12.35
N LEU A 4 22.38 14.44 12.19
CA LEU A 4 21.56 14.47 10.96
C LEU A 4 20.57 15.65 10.97
N ILE A 5 20.13 16.06 12.16
CA ILE A 5 19.41 17.31 12.38
C ILE A 5 20.38 18.49 12.37
N SER A 6 21.60 18.44 12.95
CA SER A 6 22.51 19.60 12.84
C SER A 6 23.07 19.82 11.43
N THR A 7 23.18 18.76 10.61
CA THR A 7 23.57 18.92 9.19
C THR A 7 22.41 19.35 8.28
N SER A 8 21.15 19.18 8.69
CA SER A 8 19.96 19.62 7.93
C SER A 8 19.27 20.88 8.46
N CYS A 9 19.33 21.17 9.76
CA CYS A 9 18.93 22.43 10.39
C CYS A 9 20.04 23.49 10.39
N GLY A 10 21.32 23.10 10.29
CA GLY A 10 22.45 24.03 10.24
C GLY A 10 22.67 24.69 8.87
N LYS A 11 22.05 24.15 7.81
CA LYS A 11 21.91 24.86 6.54
C LYS A 11 20.60 25.64 6.62
N ARG A 12 20.66 26.97 6.40
CA ARG A 12 19.49 27.85 6.19
C ARG A 12 18.36 27.04 5.52
N LEU A 13 17.13 27.16 6.02
CA LEU A 13 15.90 26.75 5.35
C LEU A 13 15.83 27.41 3.96
N SER A 14 16.60 26.91 3.01
CA SER A 14 16.54 27.33 1.61
C SER A 14 15.34 26.59 1.05
N MET A 15 14.32 27.32 0.58
CA MET A 15 13.13 26.74 -0.05
C MET A 15 13.48 25.70 -1.13
N GLY A 16 14.67 25.75 -1.73
CA GLY A 16 15.12 24.84 -2.78
C GLY A 16 15.63 23.46 -2.35
N ASN A 17 15.58 23.02 -1.08
CA ASN A 17 16.13 21.72 -0.63
C ASN A 17 15.06 20.75 -0.06
N TYR A 18 15.16 19.46 -0.42
CA TYR A 18 14.32 18.39 0.16
C TYR A 18 14.73 18.08 1.61
N ASN A 19 13.87 18.49 2.55
CA ASN A 19 14.12 18.60 3.99
C ASN A 19 13.10 17.77 4.81
N PHE A 20 13.63 16.99 5.76
CA PHE A 20 12.89 16.18 6.72
C PHE A 20 11.92 17.00 7.58
N CYS A 21 12.32 18.17 8.07
CA CYS A 21 11.51 18.98 8.99
C CYS A 21 10.21 19.48 8.35
N ILE A 22 10.22 19.78 7.05
CA ILE A 22 9.02 20.22 6.32
C ILE A 22 8.02 19.06 6.20
N LEU A 23 8.51 17.84 5.94
CA LEU A 23 7.67 16.64 5.87
C LEU A 23 7.11 16.26 7.25
N LEU A 24 7.93 16.38 8.29
CA LEU A 24 7.50 16.12 9.66
C LEU A 24 6.41 17.12 10.05
N LEU A 25 6.63 18.42 9.82
CA LEU A 25 5.64 19.46 10.10
C LEU A 25 4.32 19.19 9.37
N PHE A 26 4.39 18.85 8.08
CA PHE A 26 3.21 18.46 7.31
C PHE A 26 2.44 17.31 7.97
N SER A 27 3.13 16.22 8.30
CA SER A 27 2.49 15.02 8.86
C SER A 27 1.92 15.28 10.26
N LEU A 28 2.61 16.05 11.10
CA LEU A 28 2.10 16.41 12.43
C LEU A 28 0.86 17.30 12.35
N ILE A 29 0.82 18.28 11.43
CA ILE A 29 -0.37 19.11 11.23
C ILE A 29 -1.54 18.25 10.72
N ASP A 30 -1.30 17.37 9.75
CA ASP A 30 -2.34 16.50 9.20
C ASP A 30 -2.93 15.56 10.28
N VAL A 31 -2.08 14.99 11.14
CA VAL A 31 -2.53 14.23 12.33
C VAL A 31 -3.31 15.10 13.30
N PHE A 32 -2.81 16.30 13.61
CA PHE A 32 -3.48 17.20 14.54
C PHE A 32 -4.90 17.56 14.09
N LEU A 33 -5.07 17.84 12.80
CA LEU A 33 -6.35 18.24 12.19
C LEU A 33 -7.34 17.08 12.01
N TYR A 34 -6.89 15.82 12.14
CA TYR A 34 -7.74 14.66 11.97
C TYR A 34 -8.87 14.61 13.02
N GLY A 35 -10.08 14.28 12.58
CA GLY A 35 -11.22 14.03 13.48
C GLY A 35 -11.73 15.24 14.26
N ILE A 36 -11.20 16.45 14.03
CA ILE A 36 -11.75 17.67 14.64
C ILE A 36 -12.95 18.13 13.80
N GLU A 37 -14.11 18.27 14.43
CA GLU A 37 -15.33 18.82 13.84
C GLU A 37 -15.28 20.36 13.75
N GLY A 38 -15.99 20.94 12.78
CA GLY A 38 -16.14 22.40 12.65
C GLY A 38 -14.94 23.17 12.11
N ILE A 39 -13.84 22.50 11.75
CA ILE A 39 -12.61 23.15 11.25
C ILE A 39 -12.30 22.87 9.77
N ASP A 40 -13.32 22.56 8.98
CA ASP A 40 -13.13 22.12 7.58
C ASP A 40 -12.49 23.20 6.70
N LEU A 41 -12.76 24.48 6.98
CA LEU A 41 -12.06 25.59 6.34
C LEU A 41 -10.55 25.57 6.62
N ILE A 42 -10.14 25.24 7.85
CA ILE A 42 -8.71 25.16 8.22
C ILE A 42 -8.04 23.99 7.49
N LYS A 43 -8.69 22.82 7.44
CA LYS A 43 -8.20 21.65 6.68
C LYS A 43 -8.03 21.99 5.20
N PHE A 44 -9.02 22.67 4.62
CA PHE A 44 -8.99 23.12 3.23
C PHE A 44 -7.85 24.11 2.98
N LEU A 45 -7.74 25.16 3.79
CA LEU A 45 -6.69 26.19 3.68
C LEU A 45 -5.29 25.58 3.83
N PHE A 46 -5.09 24.69 4.80
CA PHE A 46 -3.83 23.98 4.95
C PHE A 46 -3.47 23.18 3.70
N SER A 47 -4.43 22.46 3.14
CA SER A 47 -4.23 21.70 1.90
C SER A 47 -3.90 22.61 0.72
N CYS A 48 -4.59 23.74 0.56
CA CYS A 48 -4.27 24.76 -0.45
C CYS A 48 -2.85 25.29 -0.29
N LEU A 49 -2.40 25.55 0.94
CA LEU A 49 -1.02 25.98 1.23
C LEU A 49 0.00 24.92 0.81
N VAL A 50 -0.27 23.64 1.08
CA VAL A 50 0.61 22.53 0.66
C VAL A 50 0.68 22.44 -0.87
N TYR A 51 -0.44 22.56 -1.57
CA TYR A 51 -0.45 22.58 -3.04
C TYR A 51 0.25 23.82 -3.62
N ALA A 52 0.02 25.00 -3.06
CA ALA A 52 0.72 26.22 -3.45
C ALA A 52 2.23 26.09 -3.26
N TYR A 53 2.67 25.53 -2.12
CA TYR A 53 4.08 25.23 -1.86
C TYR A 53 4.68 24.30 -2.92
N LEU A 54 3.98 23.22 -3.29
CA LEU A 54 4.42 22.31 -4.36
C LEU A 54 4.57 23.03 -5.71
N ILE A 55 3.60 23.86 -6.10
CA ILE A 55 3.63 24.60 -7.37
C ILE A 55 4.81 25.57 -7.39
N ILE A 56 4.95 26.41 -6.35
CA ILE A 56 6.05 27.38 -6.23
C ILE A 56 7.39 26.65 -6.27
N LEU A 57 7.54 25.58 -5.49
CA LEU A 57 8.75 24.79 -5.45
C LEU A 57 9.04 24.14 -6.80
N PHE A 58 8.04 23.75 -7.57
CA PHE A 58 8.24 23.14 -8.88
C PHE A 58 8.90 24.10 -9.87
N PHE A 59 8.58 25.40 -9.79
CA PHE A 59 9.25 26.42 -10.60
C PHE A 59 10.66 26.75 -10.13
N ILE A 60 10.95 26.60 -8.83
CA ILE A 60 12.30 26.82 -8.24
C ILE A 60 13.21 25.60 -8.45
N ASN A 61 12.74 24.42 -8.03
CA ASN A 61 13.44 23.15 -8.07
C ASN A 61 12.46 21.99 -8.31
N LYS A 62 12.26 21.65 -9.58
CA LYS A 62 11.38 20.56 -10.06
C LYS A 62 11.64 19.23 -9.36
N LYS A 63 12.91 18.87 -9.16
CA LYS A 63 13.29 17.60 -8.53
C LYS A 63 12.73 17.52 -7.12
N ASN A 64 12.94 18.57 -6.32
CA ASN A 64 12.49 18.58 -4.94
C ASN A 64 10.97 18.68 -4.83
N ALA A 65 10.30 19.44 -5.72
CA ALA A 65 8.84 19.45 -5.77
C ALA A 65 8.26 18.06 -6.03
N ILE A 66 8.85 17.27 -6.93
CA ILE A 66 8.42 15.88 -7.16
C ILE A 66 8.68 15.02 -5.91
N LEU A 67 9.83 15.16 -5.25
CA LEU A 67 10.10 14.41 -4.01
C LEU A 67 9.08 14.75 -2.91
N TYR A 68 8.74 16.03 -2.73
CA TYR A 68 7.70 16.44 -1.79
C TYR A 68 6.31 15.94 -2.17
N LEU A 69 5.95 15.98 -3.46
CA LEU A 69 4.68 15.45 -3.95
C LEU A 69 4.51 13.97 -3.60
N ILE A 70 5.56 13.17 -3.80
CA ILE A 70 5.54 11.74 -3.44
C ILE A 70 5.41 11.59 -1.92
N SER A 71 6.23 12.29 -1.16
CA SER A 71 6.26 12.15 0.30
C SER A 71 4.97 12.62 0.97
N PHE A 72 4.36 13.72 0.53
CA PHE A 72 3.08 14.17 1.06
C PHE A 72 1.98 13.13 0.79
N ASN A 73 1.90 12.57 -0.42
CA ASN A 73 0.96 11.49 -0.70
C ASN A 73 1.15 10.27 0.22
N LEU A 74 2.40 9.86 0.49
CA LEU A 74 2.68 8.73 1.39
C LEU A 74 2.44 9.03 2.88
N LEU A 75 2.56 10.30 3.29
CA LEU A 75 2.46 10.72 4.70
C LEU A 75 1.08 11.20 5.12
N THR A 76 0.22 11.55 4.17
CA THR A 76 -1.14 12.03 4.46
C THR A 76 -1.97 10.90 5.06
N ILE A 77 -2.84 11.25 6.01
CA ILE A 77 -3.88 10.35 6.52
C ILE A 77 -4.90 10.13 5.39
N GLY A 78 -4.83 8.93 4.81
CA GLY A 78 -5.61 8.55 3.64
C GLY A 78 -6.83 7.70 3.98
N TRP A 79 -7.41 7.13 2.91
CA TRP A 79 -8.67 6.39 2.90
C TRP A 79 -8.88 5.39 4.06
N GLY A 80 -7.84 4.65 4.45
CA GLY A 80 -7.96 3.58 5.45
C GLY A 80 -8.48 4.03 6.82
N ASN A 81 -8.41 5.32 7.13
CA ASN A 81 -8.92 5.91 8.37
C ASN A 81 -10.33 6.51 8.21
N TYR A 82 -10.75 6.77 6.97
CA TYR A 82 -12.04 7.38 6.64
C TYR A 82 -13.05 6.35 6.13
N TYR A 83 -12.81 5.05 6.35
CA TYR A 83 -13.64 3.97 5.82
C TYR A 83 -15.12 4.08 6.26
N HIS A 84 -15.38 4.71 7.40
CA HIS A 84 -16.72 4.90 7.99
C HIS A 84 -17.34 6.27 7.72
N LEU A 85 -16.66 7.16 6.99
CA LEU A 85 -17.10 8.53 6.77
C LEU A 85 -17.40 8.74 5.28
N ASP A 86 -18.69 8.84 4.92
CA ASP A 86 -19.14 9.19 3.57
C ASP A 86 -18.69 10.58 3.11
N ASN A 87 -18.25 11.43 4.05
CA ASN A 87 -17.75 12.76 3.77
C ASN A 87 -16.30 12.74 3.31
N SER A 88 -16.07 13.18 2.07
CA SER A 88 -14.73 13.48 1.56
C SER A 88 -14.06 14.50 2.49
N SER A 89 -13.02 14.08 3.22
CA SER A 89 -12.25 14.97 4.08
C SER A 89 -11.65 16.11 3.24
N LEU A 90 -11.81 17.37 3.69
CA LEU A 90 -11.20 18.52 3.01
C LEU A 90 -9.68 18.65 3.30
N ASN A 91 -9.01 17.52 3.55
CA ASN A 91 -7.57 17.45 3.74
C ASN A 91 -6.83 17.24 2.41
N TYR A 92 -5.50 17.15 2.46
CA TYR A 92 -4.66 17.02 1.27
C TYR A 92 -5.06 15.85 0.38
N TRP A 93 -5.51 14.74 0.99
CA TRP A 93 -5.92 13.53 0.29
C TRP A 93 -7.31 13.65 -0.35
N GLY A 94 -8.27 14.29 0.33
CA GLY A 94 -9.69 14.23 0.01
C GLY A 94 -10.25 15.41 -0.80
N ILE A 95 -9.50 16.50 -1.03
CA ILE A 95 -9.95 17.59 -1.92
C ILE A 95 -10.14 17.08 -3.36
N ARG A 96 -11.34 17.30 -3.90
CA ARG A 96 -11.76 16.89 -5.25
C ARG A 96 -12.54 18.00 -5.96
N PHE A 97 -12.39 18.09 -7.28
CA PHE A 97 -13.19 18.94 -8.17
C PHE A 97 -13.78 18.06 -9.28
N GLY A 98 -15.11 18.03 -9.41
CA GLY A 98 -15.78 17.18 -10.40
C GLY A 98 -15.45 15.69 -10.26
N GLY A 99 -15.30 15.20 -9.02
CA GLY A 99 -14.90 13.81 -8.72
C GLY A 99 -13.39 13.52 -8.80
N VAL A 100 -12.60 14.40 -9.41
CA VAL A 100 -11.15 14.23 -9.58
C VAL A 100 -10.39 14.87 -8.42
N SER A 101 -9.47 14.12 -7.80
CA SER A 101 -8.64 14.64 -6.71
C SER A 101 -7.68 15.74 -7.21
N LEU A 102 -7.56 16.84 -6.46
CA LEU A 102 -6.64 17.94 -6.77
C LEU A 102 -5.19 17.45 -6.91
N ASN A 103 -4.84 16.38 -6.19
CA ASN A 103 -3.56 15.71 -6.32
C ASN A 103 -3.25 15.25 -7.75
N ILE A 104 -4.25 14.70 -8.44
CA ILE A 104 -4.15 14.21 -9.82
C ILE A 104 -3.94 15.38 -10.77
N VAL A 105 -4.67 16.48 -10.56
CA VAL A 105 -4.56 17.70 -11.36
C VAL A 105 -3.15 18.30 -11.26
N ILE A 106 -2.57 18.35 -10.05
CA ILE A 106 -1.22 18.86 -9.82
C ILE A 106 -0.15 17.97 -10.46
N GLN A 107 -0.29 16.64 -10.36
CA GLN A 107 0.60 15.70 -11.03
C GLN A 107 0.54 15.87 -12.56
N PHE A 108 -0.66 15.98 -13.13
CA PHE A 108 -0.87 16.23 -14.55
C PHE A 108 -0.19 17.53 -14.99
N PHE A 109 -0.42 18.63 -14.26
CA PHE A 109 0.19 19.93 -14.52
C PHE A 109 1.73 19.85 -14.54
N PHE A 110 2.34 19.18 -13.56
CA PHE A 110 3.80 18.97 -13.54
C PHE A 110 4.28 18.16 -14.74
N CYS A 111 3.56 17.10 -15.12
CA CYS A 111 3.90 16.29 -16.29
C CYS A 111 3.86 17.10 -17.58
N VAL A 112 2.79 17.86 -17.83
CA VAL A 112 2.64 18.69 -19.04
C VAL A 112 3.79 19.67 -19.16
N ILE A 113 4.14 20.40 -18.10
CA ILE A 113 5.26 21.36 -18.13
C ILE A 113 6.59 20.66 -18.43
N LEU A 114 6.84 19.48 -17.85
CA LEU A 114 8.07 18.72 -18.08
C LEU A 114 8.19 18.25 -19.53
N ILE A 115 7.09 17.77 -20.11
CA ILE A 115 7.02 17.33 -21.50
C ILE A 115 7.28 18.51 -22.44
N LEU A 116 6.56 19.62 -22.25
CA LEU A 116 6.68 20.83 -23.08
C LEU A 116 8.10 21.44 -23.02
N LYS A 117 8.70 21.55 -21.82
CA LYS A 117 9.99 22.25 -21.67
C LYS A 117 11.20 21.49 -22.19
N ARG A 118 11.18 20.16 -22.28
CA ARG A 118 12.40 19.39 -22.53
C ARG A 118 12.56 18.84 -23.95
N ARG A 119 11.60 19.04 -24.86
CA ARG A 119 11.49 18.19 -26.08
C ARG A 119 11.75 16.72 -25.74
N LEU A 120 11.30 16.31 -24.55
CA LEU A 120 11.57 14.98 -24.03
C LEU A 120 10.92 14.03 -25.02
N SER A 121 11.73 13.19 -25.67
CA SER A 121 11.16 11.96 -26.21
C SER A 121 10.34 11.34 -25.09
N ILE A 122 9.14 10.87 -25.44
CA ILE A 122 8.20 10.19 -24.54
C ILE A 122 8.78 8.81 -24.18
N SER A 123 10.01 8.82 -23.67
CA SER A 123 10.73 7.70 -23.11
C SER A 123 10.32 7.68 -21.65
N TYR A 124 9.46 6.72 -21.31
CA TYR A 124 9.02 6.46 -19.95
C TYR A 124 10.13 5.83 -19.11
N CYS A 125 9.90 5.67 -17.81
CA CYS A 125 10.72 4.77 -17.01
C CYS A 125 10.48 3.32 -17.45
N MET A 126 11.46 2.73 -18.14
CA MET A 126 11.33 1.41 -18.77
C MET A 126 12.21 0.33 -18.12
N ASP A 127 12.55 0.49 -16.83
CA ASP A 127 13.19 -0.61 -16.12
C ASP A 127 12.27 -1.85 -16.10
N PRO A 128 12.81 -3.08 -15.99
CA PRO A 128 12.02 -4.31 -16.11
C PRO A 128 10.76 -4.36 -15.23
N TYR A 129 10.80 -3.84 -14.00
CA TYR A 129 9.65 -3.89 -13.09
C TYR A 129 8.63 -2.80 -13.40
N SER A 130 9.10 -1.61 -13.76
CA SER A 130 8.25 -0.53 -14.25
C SER A 130 7.54 -0.91 -15.56
N ARG A 131 8.20 -1.66 -16.46
CA ARG A 131 7.58 -2.20 -17.68
C ARG A 131 6.42 -3.14 -17.39
N PHE A 132 6.59 -4.06 -16.44
CA PHE A 132 5.49 -4.94 -16.02
C PHE A 132 4.27 -4.12 -15.56
N LEU A 133 4.49 -3.14 -14.70
CA LEU A 133 3.41 -2.27 -14.20
C LEU A 133 2.72 -1.53 -15.34
N LEU A 134 3.47 -0.95 -16.28
CA LEU A 134 2.88 -0.26 -17.43
C LEU A 134 2.05 -1.20 -18.31
N ILE A 135 2.57 -2.39 -18.61
CA ILE A 135 1.85 -3.42 -19.38
C ILE A 135 0.55 -3.79 -18.66
N TYR A 136 0.61 -4.05 -17.36
CA TYR A 136 -0.57 -4.37 -16.55
C TYR A 136 -1.62 -3.28 -16.62
N LEU A 137 -1.24 -2.01 -16.39
CA LEU A 137 -2.19 -0.89 -16.39
C LEU A 137 -2.83 -0.65 -17.76
N ILE A 138 -2.06 -0.77 -18.85
CA ILE A 138 -2.59 -0.67 -20.21
C ILE A 138 -3.52 -1.86 -20.51
N TRP A 139 -3.10 -3.07 -20.15
CA TRP A 139 -3.89 -4.29 -20.35
C TRP A 139 -5.26 -4.17 -19.71
N ILE A 140 -5.32 -3.88 -18.41
CA ILE A 140 -6.60 -3.79 -17.70
C ILE A 140 -7.46 -2.64 -18.22
N ALA A 141 -6.86 -1.52 -18.62
CA ALA A 141 -7.61 -0.40 -19.20
C ALA A 141 -8.25 -0.75 -20.54
N VAL A 142 -7.52 -1.43 -21.44
CA VAL A 142 -8.01 -1.85 -22.76
C VAL A 142 -9.06 -2.96 -22.63
N VAL A 143 -8.76 -4.02 -21.89
CA VAL A 143 -9.71 -5.13 -21.69
C VAL A 143 -10.97 -4.64 -20.98
N GLY A 144 -10.82 -3.75 -19.99
CA GLY A 144 -11.94 -3.14 -19.28
C GLY A 144 -12.83 -2.31 -20.22
N PHE A 145 -12.22 -1.48 -21.08
CA PHE A 145 -12.96 -0.68 -22.07
C PHE A 145 -13.79 -1.56 -23.01
N VAL A 146 -13.18 -2.63 -23.53
CA VAL A 146 -13.87 -3.60 -24.40
C VAL A 146 -15.06 -4.22 -23.67
N ASN A 147 -14.89 -4.64 -22.41
CA ASN A 147 -15.97 -5.23 -21.63
C ASN A 147 -17.05 -4.24 -21.22
N VAL A 148 -16.74 -2.95 -21.06
CA VAL A 148 -17.76 -1.89 -20.90
C VAL A 148 -18.59 -1.75 -22.17
N LEU A 149 -17.97 -1.76 -23.36
CA LEU A 149 -18.69 -1.67 -24.63
C LEU A 149 -19.65 -2.85 -24.86
N PHE A 150 -19.28 -4.04 -24.38
CA PHE A 150 -20.12 -5.24 -24.44
C PHE A 150 -21.13 -5.36 -23.29
N GLY A 151 -21.17 -4.41 -22.35
CA GLY A 151 -22.10 -4.45 -21.21
C GLY A 151 -21.73 -5.48 -20.14
N ASN A 152 -20.50 -6.01 -20.15
CA ASN A 152 -20.00 -7.00 -19.18
C ASN A 152 -19.43 -6.37 -17.91
N ILE A 153 -19.17 -5.05 -17.93
CA ILE A 153 -18.67 -4.26 -16.81
C ILE A 153 -19.45 -2.94 -16.74
N TYR A 154 -19.79 -2.53 -15.52
CA TYR A 154 -20.41 -1.24 -15.27
C TYR A 154 -19.44 -0.09 -15.52
N SER A 155 -19.88 0.93 -16.25
CA SER A 155 -19.05 2.06 -16.68
C SER A 155 -18.52 2.90 -15.51
N ASP A 156 -19.29 3.03 -14.43
CA ASP A 156 -18.88 3.72 -13.21
C ASP A 156 -17.73 2.98 -12.50
N ASN A 157 -17.80 1.65 -12.39
CA ASN A 157 -16.72 0.82 -11.85
C ASN A 157 -15.43 0.95 -12.69
N TYR A 158 -15.56 1.01 -14.01
CA TYR A 158 -14.43 1.23 -14.92
C TYR A 158 -13.80 2.62 -14.72
N ILE A 159 -14.62 3.67 -14.63
CA ILE A 159 -14.16 5.05 -14.40
C ILE A 159 -13.47 5.17 -13.03
N ASP A 160 -14.04 4.57 -11.97
CA ASP A 160 -13.45 4.53 -10.63
C ASP A 160 -12.03 3.94 -10.65
N ASP A 161 -11.86 2.79 -11.31
CA ASP A 161 -10.55 2.13 -11.46
C ASP A 161 -9.58 2.99 -12.31
N LEU A 162 -10.04 3.59 -13.42
CA LEU A 162 -9.21 4.48 -14.23
C LEU A 162 -8.71 5.69 -13.45
N LEU A 163 -9.56 6.30 -12.61
CA LEU A 163 -9.17 7.42 -11.74
C LEU A 163 -8.14 7.01 -10.69
N ALA A 164 -8.14 5.74 -10.26
CA ALA A 164 -7.10 5.20 -9.37
C ALA A 164 -5.77 4.93 -10.11
N ILE A 165 -5.83 4.53 -11.38
CA ILE A 165 -4.66 4.23 -12.24
C ILE A 165 -3.98 5.50 -12.75
N LEU A 166 -4.76 6.50 -13.17
CA LEU A 166 -4.30 7.71 -13.86
C LEU A 166 -3.11 8.42 -13.17
N PRO A 167 -3.10 8.59 -11.83
CA PRO A 167 -1.97 9.22 -11.12
C PRO A 167 -0.65 8.48 -11.36
N VAL A 168 -0.69 7.15 -11.46
CA VAL A 168 0.51 6.32 -11.61
C VAL A 168 1.13 6.48 -12.98
N LEU A 169 0.32 6.69 -14.03
CA LEU A 169 0.82 7.03 -15.36
C LEU A 169 1.63 8.33 -15.35
N PHE A 170 1.20 9.33 -14.56
CA PHE A 170 1.98 10.56 -14.37
C PHE A 170 3.30 10.29 -13.64
N TYR A 171 3.29 9.42 -12.63
CA TYR A 171 4.51 9.05 -11.91
C TYR A 171 5.57 8.39 -12.81
N PHE A 172 5.21 7.69 -13.89
CA PHE A 172 6.21 7.18 -14.85
C PHE A 172 7.05 8.31 -15.46
N VAL A 173 6.43 9.46 -15.73
CA VAL A 173 7.09 10.66 -16.26
C VAL A 173 7.83 11.38 -15.14
N LEU A 174 7.18 11.59 -13.99
CA LEU A 174 7.77 12.34 -12.88
C LEU A 174 9.03 11.64 -12.33
N PHE A 175 8.96 10.34 -12.09
CA PHE A 175 10.08 9.59 -11.52
C PHE A 175 11.29 9.58 -12.45
N LYS A 176 11.14 9.68 -13.79
CA LYS A 176 12.29 9.77 -14.72
C LYS A 176 13.30 10.84 -14.32
N ASN A 177 12.83 11.90 -13.66
CA ASN A 177 13.67 13.03 -13.22
C ASN A 177 14.39 12.79 -11.89
N LEU A 178 14.22 11.61 -11.29
CA LEU A 178 14.73 11.26 -9.97
C LEU A 178 15.73 10.11 -10.07
N ASP A 179 16.88 10.30 -9.43
CA ASP A 179 17.86 9.25 -9.16
C ASP A 179 17.43 8.34 -8.00
N VAL A 180 18.00 7.14 -7.97
CA VAL A 180 17.74 6.11 -6.96
C VAL A 180 17.96 6.62 -5.54
N GLU A 181 19.00 7.41 -5.33
CA GLU A 181 19.37 7.88 -3.99
C GLU A 181 18.30 8.82 -3.44
N SER A 182 17.74 9.68 -4.30
CA SER A 182 16.64 10.56 -3.96
C SER A 182 15.36 9.76 -3.64
N LEU A 183 15.07 8.70 -4.38
CA LEU A 183 13.93 7.81 -4.11
C LEU A 183 14.11 7.04 -2.79
N LYS A 184 15.31 6.54 -2.50
CA LYS A 184 15.64 5.92 -1.21
C LYS A 184 15.48 6.92 -0.06
N LYS A 185 15.94 8.15 -0.27
CA LYS A 185 15.79 9.24 0.71
C LYS A 185 14.32 9.53 1.01
N VAL A 186 13.44 9.50 0.00
CA VAL A 186 11.98 9.58 0.20
C VAL A 186 11.52 8.49 1.15
N LEU A 187 11.79 7.21 0.84
CA LEU A 187 11.36 6.09 1.68
C LEU A 187 11.88 6.19 3.12
N ILE A 188 13.17 6.47 3.31
CA ILE A 188 13.77 6.58 4.64
C ILE A 188 13.06 7.68 5.44
N TYR A 189 12.85 8.85 4.84
CA TYR A 189 12.19 9.97 5.53
C TYR A 189 10.74 9.67 5.84
N THR A 190 9.99 9.13 4.88
CA THR A 190 8.57 8.85 5.09
C THR A 190 8.37 7.74 6.12
N PHE A 191 9.18 6.67 6.11
CA PHE A 191 9.14 5.63 7.16
C PHE A 191 9.43 6.22 8.54
N SER A 192 10.49 7.02 8.66
CA SER A 192 10.84 7.64 9.94
C SER A 192 9.72 8.54 10.47
N ILE A 193 9.12 9.36 9.60
CA ILE A 193 8.05 10.27 9.97
C ILE A 193 6.79 9.49 10.34
N SER A 194 6.42 8.44 9.61
CA SER A 194 5.27 7.61 9.94
C SER A 194 5.33 7.03 11.36
N VAL A 195 6.51 6.59 11.82
CA VAL A 195 6.67 6.13 13.22
C VAL A 195 6.44 7.27 14.22
N ILE A 196 6.98 8.45 13.95
CA ILE A 196 6.78 9.64 14.81
C ILE A 196 5.31 10.06 14.81
N SER A 197 4.65 10.03 13.65
CA SER A 197 3.25 10.41 13.49
C SER A 197 2.31 9.46 14.24
N LEU A 198 2.62 8.16 14.33
CA LEU A 198 1.87 7.23 15.18
C LEU A 198 1.95 7.60 16.67
N LEU A 199 3.16 7.92 17.16
CA LEU A 199 3.31 8.38 18.54
C LEU A 199 2.56 9.70 18.77
N PHE A 200 2.63 10.63 17.83
CA PHE A 200 1.92 11.90 17.93
C PHE A 200 0.41 11.74 17.90
N ALA A 201 -0.11 10.85 17.04
CA ALA A 201 -1.52 10.49 17.00
C ALA A 201 -1.99 9.90 18.34
N PHE A 202 -1.18 9.03 18.95
CA PHE A 202 -1.44 8.50 20.29
C PHE A 202 -1.53 9.62 21.34
N LEU A 203 -0.53 10.52 21.38
CA LEU A 203 -0.47 11.61 22.35
C LEU A 203 -1.63 12.61 22.21
N LEU A 204 -2.16 12.78 21.00
CA LEU A 204 -3.30 13.66 20.73
C LEU A 204 -4.66 12.95 20.77
N HIS A 205 -4.69 11.66 21.13
CA HIS A 205 -5.89 10.82 21.08
C HIS A 205 -6.59 10.84 19.71
N ARG A 206 -5.82 10.90 18.62
CA ARG A 206 -6.32 10.84 17.25
C ARG A 206 -6.46 9.39 16.83
N LYS A 207 -7.69 8.90 16.80
CA LYS A 207 -8.01 7.50 16.54
C LYS A 207 -9.04 7.32 15.43
N MET A 208 -8.97 6.17 14.79
CA MET A 208 -10.00 5.62 13.91
C MET A 208 -10.71 4.47 14.64
N GLU A 209 -12.00 4.30 14.37
CA GLU A 209 -12.76 3.16 14.85
C GLU A 209 -12.68 2.01 13.84
N TYR A 210 -12.55 0.78 14.34
CA TYR A 210 -12.65 -0.44 13.53
C TYR A 210 -13.08 -1.62 14.41
N GLY A 211 -14.16 -2.31 14.01
CA GLY A 211 -14.63 -3.52 14.70
C GLY A 211 -14.98 -3.30 16.17
N GLY A 212 -15.52 -2.12 16.52
CA GLY A 212 -15.84 -1.76 17.91
C GLY A 212 -14.62 -1.44 18.80
N SER A 213 -13.44 -1.26 18.20
CA SER A 213 -12.21 -0.85 18.88
C SER A 213 -11.62 0.40 18.23
N GLU A 214 -10.87 1.19 19.01
CA GLU A 214 -10.22 2.38 18.50
C GLU A 214 -8.71 2.17 18.34
N PHE A 215 -8.17 2.58 17.20
CA PHE A 215 -6.75 2.49 16.88
C PHE A 215 -6.21 3.85 16.45
N VAL A 216 -4.92 4.12 16.68
CA VAL A 216 -4.31 5.38 16.25
C VAL A 216 -4.35 5.53 14.74
N VAL A 217 -4.62 6.75 14.27
CA VAL A 217 -4.64 7.04 12.84
C VAL A 217 -3.27 6.84 12.20
N TYR A 218 -3.27 6.46 10.93
CA TYR A 218 -2.04 6.12 10.22
C TYR A 218 -2.04 6.55 8.74
N ASN A 219 -0.85 6.54 8.14
CA ASN A 219 -0.67 6.81 6.71
C ASN A 219 -0.35 5.54 5.91
N SER A 220 -0.14 5.66 4.60
CA SER A 220 0.01 4.51 3.69
C SER A 220 1.22 3.61 3.96
N LEU A 221 2.17 4.01 4.81
CA LEU A 221 3.32 3.18 5.19
C LEU A 221 3.02 2.22 6.34
N TYR A 222 1.88 2.40 7.01
CA TYR A 222 1.44 1.66 8.19
C TYR A 222 1.72 0.15 8.12
N TYR A 223 1.28 -0.49 7.04
CA TYR A 223 1.40 -1.92 6.81
C TYR A 223 2.84 -2.43 6.82
N LEU A 224 3.80 -1.59 6.43
CA LEU A 224 5.20 -1.96 6.38
C LEU A 224 5.94 -1.66 7.68
N LEU A 225 5.37 -0.89 8.61
CA LEU A 225 6.10 -0.41 9.79
C LEU A 225 6.60 -1.53 10.72
N PRO A 226 5.80 -2.53 11.11
CA PRO A 226 6.25 -3.53 12.09
C PRO A 226 7.44 -4.33 11.59
N CYS A 227 7.41 -4.74 10.32
CA CYS A 227 8.55 -5.38 9.66
C CYS A 227 9.67 -4.37 9.35
N GLY A 228 9.27 -3.17 8.95
CA GLY A 228 10.14 -2.17 8.37
C GLY A 228 11.10 -1.54 9.34
N VAL A 229 10.68 -1.31 10.59
CA VAL A 229 11.57 -0.79 11.63
C VAL A 229 12.79 -1.71 11.81
N PHE A 230 12.60 -3.03 11.81
CA PHE A 230 13.69 -4.01 11.97
C PHE A 230 14.63 -4.05 10.77
N ILE A 231 14.09 -4.21 9.56
CA ILE A 231 14.93 -4.41 8.36
C ILE A 231 15.60 -3.13 7.86
N MET A 232 15.07 -1.97 8.23
CA MET A 232 15.65 -0.66 7.88
C MET A 232 16.77 -0.22 8.83
N ARG A 233 17.18 -1.04 9.81
CA ARG A 233 18.24 -0.72 10.78
C ARG A 233 19.48 -0.05 10.17
N LYS A 234 19.95 -0.55 9.03
CA LYS A 234 21.16 -0.02 8.35
C LYS A 234 21.05 1.43 7.88
N TYR A 235 19.83 1.96 7.77
CA TYR A 235 19.57 3.34 7.34
C TYR A 235 19.38 4.30 8.52
N TYR A 236 19.40 3.81 9.75
CA TYR A 236 19.09 4.58 10.95
C TYR A 236 20.25 4.59 11.95
N THR A 237 20.35 5.67 12.72
CA THR A 237 21.21 5.70 13.91
C THR A 237 20.66 4.74 14.97
N SER A 238 21.52 4.12 15.78
CA SER A 238 21.11 3.20 16.85
C SER A 238 20.03 3.78 17.76
N PHE A 239 20.14 5.07 18.13
CA PHE A 239 19.12 5.77 18.91
C PHE A 239 17.75 5.76 18.22
N PHE A 240 17.67 6.25 16.98
CA PHE A 240 16.39 6.31 16.25
C PHE A 240 15.79 4.92 16.02
N PHE A 241 16.63 3.93 15.69
CA PHE A 241 16.20 2.55 15.54
C PHE A 241 15.58 2.03 16.85
N LEU A 242 16.28 2.17 17.97
CA LEU A 242 15.78 1.73 19.28
C LEU A 242 14.51 2.47 19.69
N SER A 243 14.46 3.79 19.52
CA SER A 243 13.25 4.58 19.77
C SER A 243 12.07 4.12 18.91
N SER A 244 12.30 3.81 17.63
CA SER A 244 11.25 3.34 16.73
C SER A 244 10.73 1.96 17.16
N VAL A 245 11.62 1.05 17.56
CA VAL A 245 11.25 -0.27 18.10
C VAL A 245 10.42 -0.09 19.36
N VAL A 246 10.87 0.76 20.30
CA VAL A 246 10.15 1.05 21.55
C VAL A 246 8.77 1.65 21.26
N ILE A 247 8.64 2.58 20.32
CA ILE A 247 7.34 3.18 19.95
C ILE A 247 6.39 2.10 19.42
N ILE A 248 6.84 1.25 18.49
CA ILE A 248 5.98 0.20 17.93
C ILE A 248 5.58 -0.82 19.01
N ILE A 249 6.52 -1.27 19.84
CA ILE A 249 6.22 -2.18 20.96
C ILE A 249 5.24 -1.52 21.94
N PHE A 250 5.47 -0.27 22.30
CA PHE A 250 4.57 0.49 23.19
C PHE A 250 3.14 0.54 22.63
N LEU A 251 2.97 0.89 21.35
CA LEU A 251 1.64 0.98 20.73
C LEU A 251 0.96 -0.38 20.59
N LEU A 252 1.73 -1.47 20.44
CA LEU A 252 1.20 -2.83 20.47
C LEU A 252 0.74 -3.23 21.88
N LEU A 253 1.55 -2.93 22.91
CA LEU A 253 1.22 -3.22 24.31
C LEU A 253 0.01 -2.42 24.82
N THR A 254 -0.17 -1.19 24.34
CA THR A 254 -1.35 -0.37 24.66
C THR A 254 -2.55 -0.68 23.76
N ASN A 255 -2.49 -1.75 22.96
CA ASN A 255 -3.53 -2.17 22.01
C ASN A 255 -4.00 -1.04 21.06
N SER A 256 -3.16 -0.04 20.85
CA SER A 256 -3.49 1.17 20.09
C SER A 256 -3.11 1.05 18.61
N TYR A 257 -2.22 0.11 18.27
CA TYR A 257 -1.81 -0.19 16.91
C TYR A 257 -2.73 -1.24 16.26
N PHE A 258 -3.31 -0.93 15.10
CA PHE A 258 -4.22 -1.82 14.35
C PHE A 258 -3.58 -3.07 13.70
N VAL A 259 -3.37 -4.15 14.45
CA VAL A 259 -2.79 -5.38 13.88
C VAL A 259 -3.79 -6.10 12.96
N SER A 260 -3.60 -5.96 11.64
CA SER A 260 -4.38 -6.71 10.64
C SER A 260 -3.81 -8.12 10.40
N GLY A 261 -4.62 -9.04 9.87
CA GLY A 261 -4.14 -10.36 9.43
C GLY A 261 -3.00 -10.26 8.39
N LYS A 262 -3.05 -9.25 7.50
CA LYS A 262 -1.98 -8.97 6.54
C LYS A 262 -0.67 -8.58 7.25
N THR A 263 -0.76 -7.84 8.36
CA THR A 263 0.39 -7.47 9.20
C THR A 263 1.02 -8.70 9.86
N ILE A 264 0.20 -9.61 10.39
CA ILE A 264 0.64 -10.86 11.01
C ILE A 264 1.36 -11.76 9.99
N ILE A 265 0.75 -11.98 8.82
CA ILE A 265 1.34 -12.80 7.75
C ILE A 265 2.62 -12.14 7.21
N SER A 266 2.66 -10.82 7.06
CA SER A 266 3.87 -10.10 6.65
C SER A 266 5.04 -10.32 7.61
N PHE A 267 4.77 -10.38 8.92
CA PHE A 267 5.77 -10.70 9.92
C PHE A 267 6.27 -12.15 9.81
N GLY A 268 5.36 -13.12 9.61
CA GLY A 268 5.74 -14.51 9.33
C GLY A 268 6.62 -14.63 8.09
N LEU A 269 6.25 -13.95 7.00
CA LEU A 269 7.03 -13.88 5.76
C LEU A 269 8.40 -13.23 5.96
N LEU A 270 8.50 -12.22 6.83
CA LEU A 270 9.77 -11.60 7.20
C LEU A 270 10.68 -12.61 7.91
N LEU A 271 10.16 -13.35 8.90
CA LEU A 271 10.94 -14.35 9.62
C LEU A 271 11.42 -15.46 8.68
N LEU A 272 10.55 -15.95 7.80
CA LEU A 272 10.93 -16.91 6.73
C LEU A 272 12.00 -16.33 5.80
N TRP A 273 11.87 -15.05 5.43
CA TRP A 273 12.83 -14.37 4.57
C TRP A 273 14.21 -14.22 5.24
N ILE A 274 14.24 -13.97 6.56
CA ILE A 274 15.47 -13.92 7.36
C ILE A 274 16.07 -15.31 7.57
N LEU A 275 15.27 -16.33 7.90
CA LEU A 275 15.73 -17.70 8.10
C LEU A 275 16.34 -18.28 6.81
N GLY A 276 15.72 -17.99 5.66
CA GLY A 276 16.24 -18.38 4.34
C GLY A 276 17.48 -17.58 3.87
N TYR A 277 18.07 -16.72 4.71
CA TYR A 277 19.24 -15.89 4.35
C TYR A 277 20.55 -16.69 4.32
N ASN A 278 20.61 -17.88 4.93
CA ASN A 278 21.86 -18.63 5.02
C ASN A 278 22.16 -19.41 3.72
N LYS A 279 22.97 -18.83 2.83
CA LYS A 279 23.28 -19.36 1.50
C LYS A 279 24.02 -20.72 1.49
N LYS A 280 24.61 -21.13 2.62
CA LYS A 280 25.59 -22.23 2.61
C LYS A 280 25.02 -23.62 2.77
N ILE A 281 23.78 -23.79 3.25
CA ILE A 281 23.25 -25.13 3.55
C ILE A 281 21.75 -25.20 3.25
N PHE A 282 21.40 -25.64 2.04
CA PHE A 282 20.02 -25.82 1.58
C PHE A 282 19.18 -26.66 2.56
N TRP A 283 19.74 -27.78 3.04
CA TRP A 283 19.08 -28.68 3.99
C TRP A 283 18.81 -28.05 5.37
N VAL A 284 19.69 -27.17 5.86
CA VAL A 284 19.47 -26.43 7.12
C VAL A 284 18.35 -25.42 6.94
N ASN A 285 18.26 -24.76 5.79
CA ASN A 285 17.15 -23.84 5.52
C ASN A 285 15.81 -24.60 5.47
N ILE A 286 15.75 -25.79 4.85
CA ILE A 286 14.55 -26.63 4.88
C ILE A 286 14.18 -27.01 6.31
N LEU A 287 15.15 -27.49 7.10
CA LEU A 287 14.92 -27.86 8.50
C LEU A 287 14.43 -26.67 9.33
N LEU A 288 15.04 -25.49 9.17
CA LEU A 288 14.61 -24.27 9.85
C LEU A 288 13.19 -23.85 9.47
N ILE A 289 12.80 -24.00 8.19
CA ILE A 289 11.43 -23.72 7.73
C ILE A 289 10.45 -24.73 8.34
N LEU A 290 10.79 -26.02 8.35
CA LEU A 290 9.96 -27.06 8.95
C LEU A 290 9.77 -26.87 10.46
N LEU A 291 10.79 -26.40 11.18
CA LEU A 291 10.70 -26.08 12.61
C LEU A 291 9.97 -24.75 12.86
N PHE A 292 10.03 -23.82 11.91
CA PHE A 292 9.37 -22.52 12.03
C PHE A 292 7.85 -22.63 12.02
N ILE A 293 7.28 -23.52 11.20
CA ILE A 293 5.82 -23.63 11.05
C ILE A 293 5.15 -24.01 12.39
N PRO A 294 5.55 -25.10 13.09
CA PRO A 294 4.96 -25.43 14.41
C PRO A 294 5.17 -24.33 15.45
N TRP A 295 6.35 -23.71 15.49
CA TRP A 295 6.64 -22.62 16.41
C TRP A 295 5.75 -21.39 16.15
N PHE A 296 5.54 -21.04 14.88
CA PHE A 296 4.70 -19.92 14.48
C PHE A 296 3.22 -20.19 14.83
N LEU A 297 2.74 -21.42 14.61
CA LEU A 297 1.39 -21.82 15.01
C LEU A 297 1.18 -21.71 16.52
N PHE A 298 2.12 -22.24 17.31
CA PHE A 298 2.09 -22.09 18.77
C PHE A 298 2.05 -20.62 19.20
N LEU A 299 2.85 -19.76 18.55
CA LEU A 299 2.84 -18.32 18.84
C LEU A 299 1.48 -17.67 18.52
N LEU A 300 0.86 -18.03 17.39
CA LEU A 300 -0.46 -17.51 17.03
C LEU A 300 -1.53 -17.92 18.03
N GLU A 301 -1.54 -19.19 18.44
CA GLU A 301 -2.46 -19.74 19.44
C GLU A 301 -2.27 -19.03 20.79
N PHE A 302 -1.04 -18.97 21.30
CA PHE A 302 -0.71 -18.28 22.54
C PHE A 302 -1.16 -16.80 22.53
N LEU A 303 -0.90 -16.08 21.44
CA LEU A 303 -1.34 -14.68 21.33
C LEU A 303 -2.86 -14.55 21.20
N SER A 304 -3.53 -15.47 20.52
CA SER A 304 -4.99 -15.43 20.39
C SER A 304 -5.71 -15.62 21.73
N GLU A 305 -5.15 -16.40 22.65
CA GLU A 305 -5.75 -16.69 23.95
C GLU A 305 -5.41 -15.65 25.03
N ASN A 306 -4.24 -15.01 24.93
CA ASN A 306 -3.69 -14.17 26.00
C ASN A 306 -3.75 -12.65 25.72
N LEU A 307 -4.29 -12.23 24.58
CA LEU A 307 -4.46 -10.81 24.27
C LEU A 307 -5.78 -10.26 24.83
N GLU A 308 -5.69 -9.18 25.62
CA GLU A 308 -6.86 -8.51 26.22
C GLU A 308 -7.79 -7.85 25.19
N ASN A 309 -7.25 -7.35 24.07
CA ASN A 309 -8.07 -6.73 23.03
C ASN A 309 -8.70 -7.82 22.15
N GLY A 310 -10.00 -8.05 22.33
CA GLY A 310 -10.78 -9.05 21.60
C GLY A 310 -10.70 -8.91 20.07
N THR A 311 -10.62 -7.69 19.54
CA THR A 311 -10.49 -7.46 18.09
C THR A 311 -9.15 -7.94 17.55
N ILE A 312 -8.05 -7.66 18.27
CA ILE A 312 -6.71 -8.12 17.88
C ILE A 312 -6.59 -9.63 18.08
N ALA A 313 -7.02 -10.15 19.24
CA ALA A 313 -7.05 -11.58 19.54
C ALA A 313 -7.80 -12.36 18.44
N TYR A 314 -8.95 -11.85 18.01
CA TYR A 314 -9.73 -12.41 16.92
C TYR A 314 -8.98 -12.42 15.58
N LYS A 315 -8.13 -11.41 15.28
CA LYS A 315 -7.27 -11.44 14.08
C LYS A 315 -6.20 -12.54 14.14
N PHE A 316 -5.64 -12.82 15.31
CA PHE A 316 -4.70 -13.95 15.48
C PHE A 316 -5.41 -15.29 15.34
N HIS A 317 -6.56 -15.45 15.99
CA HIS A 317 -7.39 -16.65 15.86
C HIS A 317 -7.80 -16.91 14.41
N GLN A 318 -8.22 -15.86 13.70
CA GLN A 318 -8.46 -15.91 12.27
C GLN A 318 -7.25 -16.53 11.53
N VAL A 319 -6.04 -15.96 11.67
CA VAL A 319 -4.87 -16.48 10.96
C VAL A 319 -4.57 -17.95 11.33
N LEU A 320 -4.83 -18.36 12.57
CA LEU A 320 -4.70 -19.74 13.01
C LEU A 320 -5.69 -20.68 12.29
N LEU A 321 -6.95 -20.25 12.07
CA LEU A 321 -7.96 -21.04 11.36
C LEU A 321 -7.53 -21.44 9.94
N LEU A 322 -6.76 -20.60 9.23
CA LEU A 322 -6.21 -20.95 7.91
C LEU A 322 -5.37 -22.23 7.91
N PHE A 323 -4.69 -22.51 9.02
CA PHE A 323 -3.78 -23.65 9.13
C PHE A 323 -4.45 -24.89 9.71
N ASN A 324 -5.52 -24.70 10.51
CA ASN A 324 -6.19 -25.78 11.23
C ASN A 324 -7.44 -26.32 10.52
N SER A 325 -7.94 -25.64 9.48
CA SER A 325 -9.16 -26.05 8.79
C SER A 325 -8.97 -27.33 7.95
N ILE A 326 -9.88 -28.29 8.10
CA ILE A 326 -9.89 -29.56 7.36
C ILE A 326 -10.60 -29.41 6.00
N SER A 327 -11.57 -28.48 5.89
CA SER A 327 -12.37 -28.24 4.68
C SER A 327 -12.31 -26.77 4.27
N ILE A 328 -11.92 -26.53 3.01
CA ILE A 328 -11.87 -25.19 2.40
C ILE A 328 -13.28 -24.59 2.26
N LEU A 329 -14.29 -25.43 2.02
CA LEU A 329 -15.68 -24.97 1.84
C LEU A 329 -16.29 -24.50 3.16
N ASP A 330 -15.98 -25.19 4.26
CA ASP A 330 -16.47 -24.83 5.59
C ASP A 330 -15.92 -23.46 5.99
N VAL A 331 -14.63 -23.22 5.73
CA VAL A 331 -14.00 -21.91 5.93
C VAL A 331 -14.62 -20.85 5.03
N ALA A 332 -14.87 -21.14 3.75
CA ALA A 332 -15.48 -20.18 2.83
C ALA A 332 -16.88 -19.71 3.29
N SER A 333 -17.63 -20.58 3.95
CA SER A 333 -18.96 -20.25 4.49
C SER A 333 -18.95 -19.49 5.81
N ASP A 334 -17.79 -19.39 6.48
CA ASP A 334 -17.67 -18.71 7.76
C ASP A 334 -17.66 -17.18 7.59
N PHE A 335 -18.41 -16.48 8.45
CA PHE A 335 -18.50 -15.02 8.44
C PHE A 335 -17.29 -14.39 9.16
N SER A 336 -16.11 -14.57 8.56
CA SER A 336 -14.85 -14.05 9.07
C SER A 336 -14.00 -13.43 7.96
N SER A 337 -12.99 -12.64 8.34
CA SER A 337 -12.10 -12.01 7.35
C SER A 337 -11.34 -13.03 6.51
N ILE A 338 -11.11 -14.23 7.04
CA ILE A 338 -10.45 -15.32 6.34
C ILE A 338 -11.43 -16.17 5.57
N GLY A 339 -12.62 -16.41 6.12
CA GLY A 339 -13.70 -17.01 5.35
C GLY A 339 -13.97 -16.23 4.08
N ASN A 340 -14.00 -14.89 4.16
CA ASN A 340 -14.11 -14.03 2.99
C ASN A 340 -12.96 -14.24 1.98
N LEU A 341 -11.70 -14.34 2.41
CA LEU A 341 -10.58 -14.60 1.50
C LEU A 341 -10.68 -15.96 0.79
N VAL A 342 -11.10 -16.99 1.52
CA VAL A 342 -11.28 -18.33 0.95
C VAL A 342 -12.49 -18.36 0.03
N ALA A 343 -13.60 -17.70 0.40
CA ALA A 343 -14.77 -17.50 -0.44
C ALA A 343 -14.42 -16.77 -1.74
N GLU A 344 -13.61 -15.71 -1.68
CA GLU A 344 -13.11 -14.99 -2.85
C GLU A 344 -12.35 -15.93 -3.78
N LEU A 345 -11.43 -16.73 -3.25
CA LEU A 345 -10.65 -17.68 -4.04
C LEU A 345 -11.53 -18.75 -4.70
N VAL A 346 -12.42 -19.40 -3.95
CA VAL A 346 -13.28 -20.48 -4.46
C VAL A 346 -14.24 -19.93 -5.51
N THR A 347 -14.88 -18.79 -5.25
CA THR A 347 -15.80 -18.14 -6.20
C THR A 347 -15.07 -17.71 -7.46
N LEU A 348 -13.86 -17.14 -7.34
CA LEU A 348 -13.03 -16.73 -8.46
C LEU A 348 -12.66 -17.92 -9.35
N LEU A 349 -12.21 -19.03 -8.77
CA LEU A 349 -11.86 -20.24 -9.50
C LEU A 349 -13.08 -20.81 -10.23
N TYR A 350 -14.22 -20.90 -9.55
CA TYR A 350 -15.45 -21.40 -10.14
C TYR A 350 -15.97 -20.49 -11.26
N TYR A 351 -15.94 -19.17 -11.06
CA TYR A 351 -16.29 -18.18 -12.07
C TYR A 351 -15.47 -18.36 -13.36
N PHE A 352 -14.17 -18.62 -13.22
CA PHE A 352 -13.27 -18.82 -14.36
C PHE A 352 -13.44 -20.17 -15.07
N ILE A 353 -13.82 -21.22 -14.35
CA ILE A 353 -14.21 -22.49 -14.97
C ILE A 353 -15.42 -22.27 -15.88
N LEU A 354 -16.40 -21.49 -15.42
CA LEU A 354 -17.58 -21.14 -16.20
C LEU A 354 -17.30 -20.15 -17.34
N ASN A 355 -16.24 -19.33 -17.21
CA ASN A 355 -15.90 -18.27 -18.16
C ASN A 355 -14.44 -18.38 -18.62
N PRO A 356 -14.11 -19.36 -19.49
CA PRO A 356 -12.73 -19.68 -19.85
C PRO A 356 -12.01 -18.54 -20.60
N ILE A 357 -12.75 -17.68 -21.31
CA ILE A 357 -12.18 -16.49 -21.95
C ILE A 357 -11.63 -15.54 -20.88
N TYR A 358 -12.42 -15.23 -19.85
CA TYR A 358 -11.98 -14.36 -18.76
C TYR A 358 -10.89 -15.00 -17.90
N PHE A 359 -10.83 -16.33 -17.82
CA PHE A 359 -9.68 -17.01 -17.23
C PHE A 359 -8.37 -16.67 -17.96
N ILE A 360 -8.39 -16.62 -19.29
CA ILE A 360 -7.19 -16.35 -20.10
C ILE A 360 -6.80 -14.87 -20.06
N ILE A 361 -7.75 -13.98 -20.41
CA ILE A 361 -7.46 -12.56 -20.67
C ILE A 361 -7.83 -11.62 -19.52
N GLY A 362 -8.62 -12.09 -18.56
CA GLY A 362 -9.22 -11.26 -17.51
C GLY A 362 -10.43 -10.46 -18.00
N LYS A 363 -11.10 -9.77 -17.07
CA LYS A 363 -12.20 -8.85 -17.35
C LYS A 363 -11.73 -7.39 -17.51
N GLY A 364 -10.53 -7.04 -17.05
CA GLY A 364 -10.00 -5.67 -17.10
C GLY A 364 -10.47 -4.77 -15.94
N ALA A 365 -10.19 -3.47 -16.04
CA ALA A 365 -10.52 -2.47 -15.01
C ALA A 365 -12.04 -2.40 -14.76
N GLY A 366 -12.43 -2.15 -13.51
CA GLY A 366 -13.84 -2.14 -13.09
C GLY A 366 -14.48 -3.51 -12.94
N ALA A 367 -13.72 -4.59 -13.15
CA ALA A 367 -14.23 -5.94 -13.07
C ALA A 367 -14.51 -6.39 -11.63
N GLY A 368 -15.73 -6.87 -11.40
CA GLY A 368 -16.08 -7.71 -10.27
C GLY A 368 -16.34 -9.16 -10.65
N VAL A 369 -16.57 -9.94 -9.59
CA VAL A 369 -16.96 -11.35 -9.63
C VAL A 369 -18.35 -11.46 -8.99
N PRO A 370 -19.28 -12.23 -9.57
CA PRO A 370 -20.57 -12.48 -8.94
C PRO A 370 -20.43 -13.36 -7.70
N ASP A 371 -21.32 -13.17 -6.73
CA ASP A 371 -21.46 -14.05 -5.58
C ASP A 371 -22.23 -15.31 -5.98
N LEU A 372 -21.49 -16.35 -6.37
CA LEU A 372 -22.06 -17.60 -6.89
C LEU A 372 -22.61 -18.51 -5.78
N PHE A 373 -22.18 -18.28 -4.53
CA PHE A 373 -22.50 -19.14 -3.39
C PHE A 373 -23.24 -18.42 -2.27
N GLY A 374 -23.47 -17.10 -2.38
CA GLY A 374 -24.11 -16.27 -1.35
C GLY A 374 -23.19 -15.89 -0.19
N TRP A 375 -21.87 -15.97 -0.37
CA TRP A 375 -20.88 -15.75 0.68
C TRP A 375 -20.41 -14.29 0.79
N PHE A 376 -20.53 -13.50 -0.28
CA PHE A 376 -20.08 -12.10 -0.28
C PHE A 376 -21.16 -11.14 0.21
N GLN A 377 -22.42 -11.44 -0.07
CA GLN A 377 -23.56 -10.61 0.30
C GLN A 377 -23.56 -10.18 1.79
N PRO A 378 -23.26 -11.07 2.75
CA PRO A 378 -23.19 -10.69 4.17
C PRO A 378 -22.13 -9.63 4.49
N PHE A 379 -21.10 -9.46 3.64
CA PHE A 379 -20.01 -8.50 3.84
C PHE A 379 -20.26 -7.13 3.17
N ALA A 380 -21.38 -6.93 2.48
CA ALA A 380 -21.72 -5.65 1.88
C ALA A 380 -22.00 -4.56 2.94
N GLY A 381 -21.53 -3.33 2.70
CA GLY A 381 -21.64 -2.18 3.60
C GLY A 381 -20.54 -2.16 4.68
N TYR A 382 -20.57 -3.13 5.60
CA TYR A 382 -19.67 -3.16 6.76
C TYR A 382 -18.38 -3.96 6.58
N GLY A 383 -18.37 -4.93 5.65
CA GLY A 383 -17.36 -5.98 5.56
C GLY A 383 -16.35 -5.88 4.43
N GLY A 384 -16.34 -4.79 3.65
CA GLY A 384 -15.35 -4.53 2.59
C GLY A 384 -15.92 -4.25 1.21
N TYR A 385 -17.19 -4.62 0.97
CA TYR A 385 -17.88 -4.41 -0.30
C TYR A 385 -18.89 -3.27 -0.22
N LYS A 386 -19.17 -2.61 -1.34
CA LYS A 386 -20.22 -1.58 -1.40
C LYS A 386 -21.59 -2.25 -1.40
N GLU A 387 -22.61 -1.62 -0.82
CA GLU A 387 -24.01 -2.08 -0.96
C GLU A 387 -24.44 -2.19 -2.44
N LEU A 388 -23.89 -1.30 -3.27
CA LEU A 388 -24.07 -1.31 -4.72
C LEU A 388 -23.54 -2.58 -5.39
N ASP A 389 -22.48 -3.20 -4.84
CA ASP A 389 -21.91 -4.45 -5.34
C ASP A 389 -22.89 -5.61 -5.11
N MET A 390 -23.57 -5.62 -3.95
CA MET A 390 -24.63 -6.59 -3.63
C MET A 390 -25.84 -6.43 -4.57
N ILE A 391 -26.33 -5.21 -4.78
CA ILE A 391 -27.48 -4.95 -5.65
C ILE A 391 -27.20 -5.42 -7.09
N ARG A 392 -25.98 -5.21 -7.56
CA ARG A 392 -25.54 -5.58 -8.92
C ARG A 392 -25.06 -7.02 -9.05
N ASN A 393 -24.88 -7.72 -7.93
CA ASN A 393 -24.16 -8.97 -7.82
C ASN A 393 -22.81 -8.95 -8.58
N ASP A 394 -22.01 -7.91 -8.35
CA ASP A 394 -20.72 -7.68 -9.01
C ASP A 394 -19.72 -7.09 -8.01
N TYR A 395 -18.90 -7.95 -7.40
CA TYR A 395 -18.00 -7.58 -6.30
C TYR A 395 -16.61 -7.21 -6.83
N VAL A 396 -16.31 -5.91 -6.88
CA VAL A 396 -15.15 -5.35 -7.61
C VAL A 396 -13.86 -5.27 -6.80
N ARG A 397 -13.98 -5.09 -5.48
CA ARG A 397 -12.84 -4.83 -4.58
C ARG A 397 -12.47 -6.06 -3.75
N LEU A 398 -11.87 -7.05 -4.42
CA LEU A 398 -11.34 -8.23 -3.73
C LEU A 398 -10.23 -7.85 -2.74
N HIS A 399 -10.17 -8.56 -1.62
CA HIS A 399 -9.38 -8.18 -0.45
C HIS A 399 -7.88 -8.46 -0.61
N LEU A 400 -7.50 -9.42 -1.45
CA LEU A 400 -6.09 -9.68 -1.81
C LEU A 400 -5.76 -9.16 -3.21
N ALA A 401 -4.61 -8.48 -3.30
CA ALA A 401 -4.12 -7.91 -4.55
C ALA A 401 -3.94 -8.96 -5.65
N ILE A 402 -3.47 -10.16 -5.31
CA ILE A 402 -3.31 -11.25 -6.28
C ILE A 402 -4.64 -11.68 -6.91
N TYR A 403 -5.74 -11.68 -6.15
CA TYR A 403 -7.07 -11.99 -6.69
C TYR A 403 -7.55 -10.86 -7.61
N GLY A 404 -7.35 -9.60 -7.19
CA GLY A 404 -7.65 -8.44 -8.03
C GLY A 404 -6.87 -8.43 -9.35
N VAL A 405 -5.60 -8.82 -9.34
CA VAL A 405 -4.77 -8.98 -10.54
C VAL A 405 -5.28 -10.12 -11.41
N PHE A 406 -5.69 -11.24 -10.81
CA PHE A 406 -6.19 -12.39 -11.56
C PHE A 406 -7.52 -12.09 -12.25
N VAL A 407 -8.49 -11.48 -11.56
CA VAL A 407 -9.77 -11.01 -12.15
C VAL A 407 -9.54 -10.09 -13.34
N ARG A 408 -8.67 -9.09 -13.17
CA ARG A 408 -8.51 -8.02 -14.16
C ARG A 408 -7.61 -8.42 -15.32
N GLY A 409 -6.56 -9.21 -15.06
CA GLY A 409 -5.52 -9.55 -16.03
C GLY A 409 -5.53 -10.99 -16.55
N GLY A 410 -6.33 -11.88 -15.97
CA GLY A 410 -6.36 -13.29 -16.33
C GLY A 410 -5.05 -14.02 -16.01
N ILE A 411 -4.94 -15.26 -16.48
CA ILE A 411 -3.80 -16.15 -16.22
C ILE A 411 -2.50 -15.62 -16.83
N ILE A 412 -2.58 -14.93 -17.97
CA ILE A 412 -1.42 -14.37 -18.68
C ILE A 412 -0.69 -13.37 -17.78
N ILE A 413 -1.41 -12.38 -17.26
CA ILE A 413 -0.86 -11.39 -16.35
C ILE A 413 -0.51 -12.03 -15.00
N LEU A 414 -1.34 -12.97 -14.50
CA LEU A 414 -1.07 -13.63 -13.23
C LEU A 414 0.28 -14.37 -13.22
N ILE A 415 0.63 -15.07 -14.30
CA ILE A 415 1.93 -15.76 -14.41
C ILE A 415 3.07 -14.76 -14.34
N MET A 416 2.99 -13.65 -15.07
CA MET A 416 3.98 -12.58 -15.02
C MET A 416 4.09 -11.97 -13.60
N TYR A 417 2.95 -11.80 -12.94
CA TYR A 417 2.84 -11.28 -11.58
C TYR A 417 3.51 -12.21 -10.56
N ILE A 418 3.20 -13.50 -10.61
CA ILE A 418 3.80 -14.53 -9.74
C ILE A 418 5.31 -14.60 -9.96
N HIS A 419 5.75 -14.58 -11.23
CA HIS A 419 7.18 -14.54 -11.54
C HIS A 419 7.87 -13.31 -10.92
N LEU A 420 7.24 -12.13 -11.00
CA LEU A 420 7.75 -10.92 -10.37
C LEU A 420 7.80 -11.05 -8.84
N LEU A 421 6.73 -11.56 -8.21
CA LEU A 421 6.69 -11.79 -6.75
C LEU A 421 7.83 -12.70 -6.28
N ILE A 422 8.04 -13.83 -6.97
CA ILE A 422 9.13 -14.77 -6.67
C ILE A 422 10.47 -14.05 -6.78
N LYS A 423 10.71 -13.29 -7.86
CA LYS A 423 11.96 -12.55 -8.07
C LYS A 423 12.20 -11.50 -6.98
N LEU A 424 11.16 -10.77 -6.57
CA LEU A 424 11.25 -9.76 -5.50
C LEU A 424 11.56 -10.40 -4.14
N PHE A 425 10.93 -11.52 -3.81
CA PHE A 425 11.19 -12.23 -2.56
C PHE A 425 12.61 -12.81 -2.53
N LEU A 426 13.06 -13.40 -3.64
CA LEU A 426 14.36 -14.05 -3.76
C LEU A 426 15.54 -13.08 -3.95
N SER A 427 15.32 -11.81 -4.31
CA SER A 427 16.41 -10.85 -4.50
C SER A 427 17.20 -10.56 -3.21
N ARG A 428 16.63 -10.87 -2.04
CA ARG A 428 17.21 -10.64 -0.71
C ARG A 428 17.58 -9.17 -0.43
N GLN A 429 16.98 -8.23 -1.17
CA GLN A 429 17.11 -6.79 -0.90
C GLN A 429 15.91 -6.28 -0.09
N VAL A 430 16.18 -5.40 0.89
CA VAL A 430 15.15 -4.80 1.77
C VAL A 430 14.00 -4.15 0.96
N MET A 431 14.35 -3.39 -0.08
CA MET A 431 13.36 -2.69 -0.90
C MET A 431 12.52 -3.66 -1.75
N SER A 432 13.11 -4.77 -2.18
CA SER A 432 12.36 -5.81 -2.90
C SER A 432 11.46 -6.62 -1.99
N PHE A 433 11.86 -6.86 -0.73
CA PHE A 433 10.98 -7.47 0.25
C PHE A 433 9.77 -6.59 0.53
N PHE A 434 9.96 -5.29 0.73
CA PHE A 434 8.83 -4.36 0.83
C PHE A 434 7.97 -4.33 -0.44
N ALA A 435 8.58 -4.31 -1.63
CA ALA A 435 7.84 -4.40 -2.89
C ALA A 435 7.01 -5.69 -2.94
N PHE A 436 7.58 -6.82 -2.54
CA PHE A 436 6.90 -8.11 -2.46
C PHE A 436 5.69 -8.06 -1.52
N ILE A 437 5.83 -7.53 -0.29
CA ILE A 437 4.72 -7.40 0.67
C ILE A 437 3.60 -6.52 0.09
N MET A 438 3.96 -5.39 -0.50
CA MET A 438 3.00 -4.48 -1.13
C MET A 438 2.25 -5.16 -2.28
N MET A 439 2.98 -5.82 -3.18
CA MET A 439 2.43 -6.57 -4.31
C MET A 439 1.56 -7.73 -3.83
N LEU A 440 1.92 -8.45 -2.78
CA LEU A 440 1.13 -9.58 -2.31
C LEU A 440 -0.22 -9.14 -1.73
N PHE A 441 -0.26 -8.07 -0.94
CA PHE A 441 -1.41 -7.79 -0.06
C PHE A 441 -2.28 -6.60 -0.44
N VAL A 442 -1.69 -5.52 -0.97
CA VAL A 442 -2.36 -4.21 -1.07
C VAL A 442 -2.11 -3.48 -2.39
N PHE A 443 -1.43 -4.13 -3.33
CA PHE A 443 -1.28 -3.58 -4.66
C PHE A 443 -2.64 -3.33 -5.29
N TYR A 444 -2.79 -2.14 -5.88
CA TYR A 444 -4.02 -1.68 -6.52
C TYR A 444 -5.22 -1.44 -5.58
N SER A 445 -5.10 -1.58 -4.26
CA SER A 445 -6.22 -1.30 -3.34
C SER A 445 -6.49 0.20 -3.15
N SER A 446 -5.48 1.05 -3.34
CA SER A 446 -5.61 2.51 -3.37
C SER A 446 -4.53 3.15 -4.23
N LYS A 447 -4.74 4.40 -4.65
CA LYS A 447 -3.76 5.21 -5.38
C LYS A 447 -2.43 5.33 -4.62
N ASP A 448 -2.48 5.43 -3.29
CA ASP A 448 -1.30 5.65 -2.44
C ASP A 448 -0.47 4.36 -2.29
N TYR A 449 -1.15 3.21 -2.17
CA TYR A 449 -0.47 1.91 -2.19
C TYR A 449 0.08 1.56 -3.57
N LEU A 450 -0.59 1.97 -4.64
CA LEU A 450 -0.08 1.81 -6.00
C LEU A 450 1.18 2.67 -6.23
N LEU A 451 1.19 3.93 -5.74
CA LEU A 451 2.36 4.80 -5.72
C LEU A 451 3.52 4.17 -4.92
N LEU A 452 3.26 3.70 -3.70
CA LEU A 452 4.28 3.08 -2.86
C LEU A 452 4.86 1.81 -3.52
N SER A 453 4.00 0.97 -4.11
CA SER A 453 4.41 -0.21 -4.86
C SER A 453 5.33 0.18 -6.02
N PHE A 454 4.94 1.19 -6.82
CA PHE A 454 5.75 1.66 -7.94
C PHE A 454 7.10 2.21 -7.49
N LEU A 455 7.13 3.00 -6.42
CA LEU A 455 8.37 3.53 -5.82
C LEU A 455 9.33 2.41 -5.41
N LEU A 456 8.82 1.39 -4.72
CA LEU A 456 9.60 0.24 -4.26
C LEU A 456 10.09 -0.65 -5.40
N LEU A 457 9.25 -0.91 -6.41
CA LEU A 457 9.62 -1.63 -7.62
C LEU A 457 10.77 -0.91 -8.34
N ARG A 458 10.66 0.41 -8.52
CA ARG A 458 11.68 1.20 -9.19
C ARG A 458 13.01 1.17 -8.46
N ILE A 459 13.00 1.34 -7.13
CA ILE A 459 14.24 1.26 -6.33
C ILE A 459 14.85 -0.13 -6.44
N SER A 460 14.04 -1.18 -6.34
CA SER A 460 14.48 -2.58 -6.47
C SER A 460 15.10 -2.87 -7.85
N SER A 461 14.50 -2.36 -8.92
CA SER A 461 15.03 -2.59 -10.27
C SER A 461 16.37 -1.87 -10.50
N LEU A 462 16.56 -0.70 -9.89
CA LEU A 462 17.77 0.08 -10.07
C LEU A 462 18.90 -0.36 -9.14
N ASP A 463 18.60 -0.96 -7.99
CA ASP A 463 19.58 -1.59 -7.12
C ASP A 463 20.10 -2.91 -7.69
N SER A 464 19.22 -3.75 -8.25
CA SER A 464 19.61 -5.01 -8.91
C SER A 464 20.52 -4.80 -10.13
N THR A 465 20.36 -3.71 -10.87
CA THR A 465 21.27 -3.36 -11.99
C THR A 465 22.64 -2.89 -11.53
N LYS A 466 22.76 -2.29 -10.35
CA LYS A 466 24.07 -1.90 -9.79
C LYS A 466 24.89 -3.08 -9.25
N GLU A 467 24.23 -4.12 -8.75
CA GLU A 467 24.92 -5.35 -8.31
C GLU A 467 25.45 -6.16 -9.52
N LEU A 468 24.69 -6.22 -10.62
CA LEU A 468 25.09 -6.93 -11.85
C LEU A 468 26.29 -6.30 -12.58
N ILE A 469 26.57 -5.01 -12.34
CA ILE A 469 27.74 -4.29 -12.89
C ILE A 469 28.98 -4.44 -11.98
N ARG A 470 28.78 -4.89 -10.73
CA ARG A 470 29.86 -5.08 -9.74
C ARG A 470 30.28 -6.53 -9.57
N SER A 471 29.48 -7.49 -10.03
CA SER A 471 29.83 -8.90 -10.26
C SER A 471 30.47 -9.08 -11.62
#